data_AF-A0A3M1HWR0-F1
#
_entry.id   AF-A0A3M1HWR0-F1
#
_cell.length_a   1.000
_cell.length_b   1.000
_cell.length_c   1.000
_cell.angle_alpha   90.00
_cell.angle_beta   90.00
_cell.angle_gamma   90.00
#
_symmetry.space_group_name_H-M   'P 1'
#
loop_
_entity.id
_entity.type
_entity.pdbx_description
1 polymer ?
#
loop_
_entity_poly.entity_id
_entity_poly.type
_entity_poly.pdbx_seq_one_letter_code
_entity_poly.pdbx_strand_id
1 'polypeptide(L)'
;MPTSLPALAVQIAYPDQSWPCYSVVQNLLKRPFVPAYRVPYRGPRERRICRLADAVALLAERLERLSEVYPYWRRFEPGPYFDLRPEQLQAMVRIERLGATLDVTIHADLLSPAFRTAERYWAQTFCPAYHAASNRQDDSYTIHFFRHTLPAMQRRMQAAREEIAAAGELLFQRGDTTFLASAAAPDERERHLQRLPPGDEDLYLVFNEIPTLTLSRSFDLLQLSPGSTP
;
A
#
# COMPACT_ATOMS: atom_id res chain seq x y z
N MET A 1 0.64 5.69 9.14
CA MET A 1 0.85 4.22 9.16
C MET A 1 1.09 3.73 7.75
N PRO A 2 1.93 2.71 7.55
CA PRO A 2 2.33 2.29 6.22
C PRO A 2 1.22 1.48 5.52
N THR A 3 0.79 1.96 4.36
CA THR A 3 -0.23 1.32 3.51
C THR A 3 0.37 0.65 2.27
N SER A 4 1.66 0.87 2.02
CA SER A 4 2.42 0.29 0.92
C SER A 4 3.84 -0.07 1.35
N LEU A 5 4.55 -0.81 0.50
CA LEU A 5 5.90 -1.27 0.75
C LEU A 5 6.91 -0.12 0.81
N PRO A 6 6.87 0.90 -0.08
CA PRO A 6 7.68 2.10 0.09
C PRO A 6 7.39 2.81 1.41
N ALA A 7 6.10 2.95 1.78
CA ALA A 7 5.73 3.55 3.06
C ALA A 7 6.31 2.77 4.25
N LEU A 8 6.22 1.45 4.22
CA LEU A 8 6.74 0.58 5.29
C LEU A 8 8.26 0.69 5.41
N ALA A 9 8.98 0.75 4.29
CA ALA A 9 10.42 0.92 4.28
C ALA A 9 10.85 2.22 4.97
N VAL A 10 10.15 3.33 4.70
CA VAL A 10 10.40 4.61 5.40
C VAL A 10 10.18 4.45 6.90
N GLN A 11 9.08 3.81 7.33
CA GLN A 11 8.81 3.66 8.76
C GLN A 11 9.77 2.69 9.48
N ILE A 12 10.45 1.80 8.75
CA ILE A 12 11.54 0.96 9.28
C ILE A 12 12.83 1.75 9.41
N ALA A 13 13.12 2.62 8.44
CA ALA A 13 14.30 3.48 8.44
C ALA A 13 14.23 4.57 9.52
N TYR A 14 13.03 5.09 9.81
CA TYR A 14 12.81 6.15 10.79
C TYR A 14 11.73 5.80 11.83
N PRO A 15 11.97 4.80 12.70
CA PRO A 15 10.96 4.35 13.67
C PRO A 15 10.61 5.43 14.72
N ASP A 16 11.49 6.40 14.94
CA ASP A 16 11.26 7.53 15.86
C ASP A 16 10.11 8.43 15.41
N GLN A 17 9.90 8.59 14.10
CA GLN A 17 8.82 9.39 13.53
C GLN A 17 7.47 8.65 13.54
N SER A 18 7.45 7.39 13.95
CA SER A 18 6.29 6.50 13.84
C SER A 18 5.52 6.29 15.15
N TRP A 19 6.02 6.82 16.28
CA TRP A 19 5.47 6.50 17.60
C TRP A 19 4.25 7.38 17.96
N PRO A 20 3.18 6.81 18.56
CA PRO A 20 2.93 5.38 18.78
C PRO A 20 2.54 4.63 17.50
N CYS A 21 3.05 3.41 17.36
CA CYS A 21 2.84 2.56 16.18
C CYS A 21 1.52 1.77 16.25
N TYR A 22 0.76 1.75 15.14
CA TYR A 22 -0.50 1.01 15.02
C TYR A 22 -0.55 0.19 13.73
N SER A 23 -1.12 -1.01 13.78
CA SER A 23 -1.29 -1.84 12.59
C SER A 23 -2.54 -1.45 11.80
N VAL A 24 -2.34 -0.98 10.57
CA VAL A 24 -3.44 -0.76 9.60
C VAL A 24 -4.09 -2.09 9.26
N VAL A 25 -3.29 -3.15 9.15
CA VAL A 25 -3.76 -4.49 8.78
C VAL A 25 -4.70 -5.08 9.83
N GLN A 26 -4.51 -4.78 11.11
CA GLN A 26 -5.48 -5.19 12.14
C GLN A 26 -6.87 -4.63 11.89
N ASN A 27 -6.97 -3.36 11.48
CA ASN A 27 -8.25 -2.76 11.13
C ASN A 27 -8.79 -3.29 9.81
N LEU A 28 -7.93 -3.41 8.78
CA LEU A 28 -8.26 -3.94 7.46
C LEU A 28 -8.95 -5.32 7.54
N LEU A 29 -8.46 -6.19 8.42
CA LEU A 29 -8.89 -7.59 8.52
C LEU A 29 -9.96 -7.84 9.57
N LYS A 30 -10.58 -6.80 10.14
CA LYS A 30 -11.79 -6.95 10.98
C LYS A 30 -12.91 -7.68 10.24
N ARG A 31 -12.95 -7.52 8.92
CA ARG A 31 -13.87 -8.22 8.03
C ARG A 31 -13.11 -8.85 6.87
N PRO A 32 -13.54 -10.03 6.38
CA PRO A 32 -12.91 -10.63 5.21
C PRO A 32 -13.17 -9.78 3.98
N PHE A 33 -12.20 -9.74 3.07
CA PHE A 33 -12.42 -9.26 1.71
C PHE A 33 -13.49 -10.11 1.00
N VAL A 34 -14.19 -9.47 0.07
CA VAL A 34 -15.03 -10.16 -0.92
C VAL A 34 -14.16 -11.16 -1.70
N PRO A 35 -14.76 -12.23 -2.28
CA PRO A 35 -14.00 -13.28 -2.95
C PRO A 35 -13.02 -12.76 -4.01
N ALA A 36 -13.40 -11.69 -4.71
CA ALA A 36 -12.59 -11.08 -5.77
C ALA A 36 -11.25 -10.52 -5.29
N TYR A 37 -11.15 -10.01 -4.05
CA TYR A 37 -9.91 -9.47 -3.49
C TYR A 37 -9.23 -10.41 -2.49
N ARG A 38 -9.73 -11.64 -2.34
CA ARG A 38 -9.22 -12.57 -1.33
C ARG A 38 -7.96 -13.26 -1.84
N VAL A 39 -6.81 -12.80 -1.38
CA VAL A 39 -5.53 -13.51 -1.55
C VAL A 39 -5.30 -14.46 -0.37
N PRO A 40 -5.09 -15.78 -0.61
CA PRO A 40 -4.96 -16.76 0.46
C PRO A 40 -3.62 -16.61 1.20
N TYR A 41 -3.62 -16.72 2.54
CA TYR A 41 -2.40 -16.68 3.36
C TYR A 41 -1.52 -17.93 3.22
N ARG A 42 -2.12 -19.07 2.87
CA ARG A 42 -1.46 -20.38 2.78
C ARG A 42 -1.63 -20.97 1.39
N GLY A 43 -0.78 -21.92 1.05
CA GLY A 43 -0.79 -22.63 -0.23
C GLY A 43 0.40 -22.28 -1.11
N PRO A 44 0.44 -22.80 -2.36
CA PRO A 44 1.53 -22.57 -3.29
C PRO A 44 1.76 -21.09 -3.56
N ARG A 45 3.03 -20.70 -3.71
CA ARG A 45 3.42 -19.30 -3.93
C ARG A 45 2.85 -18.78 -5.25
N GLU A 46 2.88 -19.56 -6.32
CA GLU A 46 2.38 -19.17 -7.64
C GLU A 46 0.88 -18.82 -7.57
N ARG A 47 0.10 -19.63 -6.84
CA ARG A 47 -1.33 -19.39 -6.67
C ARG A 47 -1.61 -18.09 -5.93
N ARG A 48 -0.80 -17.73 -4.93
CA ARG A 48 -0.93 -16.45 -4.22
C ARG A 48 -0.62 -15.27 -5.14
N ILE A 49 0.48 -15.37 -5.90
CA ILE A 49 0.89 -14.33 -6.87
C ILE A 49 -0.20 -14.13 -7.92
N CYS A 50 -0.73 -15.20 -8.51
CA CYS A 50 -1.82 -15.11 -9.48
C CYS A 50 -3.05 -14.43 -8.87
N ARG A 51 -3.47 -14.82 -7.66
CA ARG A 51 -4.62 -14.22 -6.99
C ARG A 51 -4.41 -12.76 -6.60
N LEU A 52 -3.18 -12.39 -6.23
CA LEU A 52 -2.82 -11.00 -5.97
C LEU A 52 -2.91 -10.18 -7.26
N ALA A 53 -2.31 -10.65 -8.36
CA ALA A 53 -2.39 -10.01 -9.66
C ALA A 53 -3.85 -9.86 -10.13
N ASP A 54 -4.66 -10.91 -10.07
CA ASP A 54 -6.07 -10.86 -10.47
C ASP A 54 -6.87 -9.82 -9.66
N ALA A 55 -6.60 -9.70 -8.36
CA ALA A 55 -7.26 -8.74 -7.50
C ALA A 55 -6.83 -7.29 -7.80
N VAL A 56 -5.54 -7.08 -8.11
CA VAL A 56 -4.99 -5.78 -8.49
C VAL A 56 -5.53 -5.34 -9.86
N ALA A 57 -5.54 -6.24 -10.84
CA ALA A 57 -6.12 -6.02 -12.16
C ALA A 57 -7.59 -5.54 -12.07
N LEU A 58 -8.39 -6.21 -11.22
CA LEU A 58 -9.77 -5.80 -10.99
C LEU A 58 -9.90 -4.41 -10.36
N LEU A 59 -9.02 -4.06 -9.41
CA LEU A 59 -9.00 -2.71 -8.85
C LEU A 59 -8.57 -1.66 -9.89
N ALA A 60 -7.60 -2.00 -10.74
CA ALA A 60 -7.15 -1.16 -11.83
C ALA A 60 -8.26 -0.92 -12.87
N GLU A 61 -9.01 -1.96 -13.26
CA GLU A 61 -10.17 -1.83 -14.15
C GLU A 61 -11.24 -0.91 -13.54
N ARG A 62 -11.54 -1.07 -12.25
CA ARG A 62 -12.52 -0.20 -11.57
C ARG A 62 -12.03 1.23 -11.45
N LEU A 63 -10.76 1.43 -11.16
CA LEU A 63 -10.17 2.76 -11.13
C LEU A 63 -10.20 3.37 -12.53
N GLU A 64 -9.98 2.56 -13.57
CA GLU A 64 -10.01 3.01 -14.96
C GLU A 64 -11.42 3.48 -15.37
N ARG A 65 -12.44 2.72 -14.97
CA ARG A 65 -13.83 3.03 -15.30
C ARG A 65 -14.43 4.14 -14.45
N LEU A 66 -13.73 4.60 -13.41
CA LEU A 66 -14.25 5.58 -12.46
C LEU A 66 -14.59 6.90 -13.15
N SER A 67 -13.75 7.38 -14.07
CA SER A 67 -14.01 8.63 -14.80
C SER A 67 -15.29 8.57 -15.63
N GLU A 68 -15.65 7.41 -16.15
CA GLU A 68 -16.87 7.22 -16.94
C GLU A 68 -18.13 7.21 -16.07
N VAL A 69 -18.08 6.60 -14.89
CA VAL A 69 -19.26 6.42 -14.03
C VAL A 69 -19.48 7.56 -13.04
N TYR A 70 -18.40 8.25 -12.64
CA TYR A 70 -18.44 9.33 -11.65
C TYR A 70 -19.42 10.47 -11.99
N PRO A 71 -19.53 10.94 -13.26
CA PRO A 71 -20.52 11.95 -13.67
C PRO A 71 -21.97 11.63 -13.29
N TYR A 72 -22.31 10.34 -13.27
CA TYR A 72 -23.69 9.88 -13.11
C TYR A 72 -24.10 9.73 -11.64
N TRP A 73 -23.17 9.89 -10.70
CA TRP A 73 -23.48 9.79 -9.28
C TRP A 73 -23.89 11.12 -8.68
N ARG A 74 -25.09 11.15 -8.09
CA ARG A 74 -25.52 12.25 -7.20
C ARG A 74 -24.62 12.38 -5.97
N ARG A 75 -24.12 11.25 -5.48
CA ARG A 75 -23.18 11.15 -4.36
C ARG A 75 -22.27 9.95 -4.62
N PHE A 76 -20.98 10.20 -4.79
CA PHE A 76 -20.01 9.12 -4.92
C PHE A 76 -19.87 8.36 -3.61
N GLU A 77 -20.08 7.05 -3.65
CA GLU A 77 -19.83 6.13 -2.54
C GLU A 77 -18.69 5.15 -2.91
N PRO A 78 -17.43 5.46 -2.57
CA PRO A 78 -16.28 4.66 -3.01
C PRO A 78 -16.26 3.25 -2.40
N GLY A 79 -16.82 3.05 -1.21
CA GLY A 79 -16.89 1.73 -0.57
C GLY A 79 -17.64 0.72 -1.43
N PRO A 80 -18.94 0.93 -1.72
CA PRO A 80 -19.70 0.09 -2.64
C PRO A 80 -19.07 -0.04 -4.03
N TYR A 81 -18.55 1.05 -4.61
CA TYR A 81 -17.96 1.01 -5.94
C TYR A 81 -16.76 0.06 -6.04
N PHE A 82 -15.85 0.15 -5.06
CA PHE A 82 -14.69 -0.72 -5.01
C PHE A 82 -14.95 -2.05 -4.28
N ASP A 83 -16.19 -2.39 -3.89
CA ASP A 83 -16.51 -3.55 -3.04
C ASP A 83 -15.71 -3.62 -1.73
N LEU A 84 -15.42 -2.46 -1.14
CA LEU A 84 -14.69 -2.32 0.11
C LEU A 84 -15.63 -2.02 1.27
N ARG A 85 -15.39 -2.71 2.39
CA ARG A 85 -16.00 -2.35 3.69
C ARG A 85 -15.39 -1.05 4.23
N PRO A 86 -16.05 -0.34 5.16
CA PRO A 86 -15.56 0.95 5.67
C PRO A 86 -14.10 0.91 6.16
N GLU A 87 -13.71 -0.13 6.89
CA GLU A 87 -12.34 -0.27 7.42
C GLU A 87 -11.32 -0.57 6.30
N GLN A 88 -11.76 -1.26 5.24
CA GLN A 88 -10.93 -1.54 4.07
C GLN A 88 -10.77 -0.31 3.20
N LEU A 89 -11.85 0.45 3.00
CA LEU A 89 -11.84 1.73 2.29
C LEU A 89 -10.88 2.71 2.97
N GLN A 90 -11.00 2.88 4.29
CA GLN A 90 -10.13 3.79 5.05
C GLN A 90 -8.65 3.43 4.98
N ALA A 91 -8.33 2.14 4.89
CA ALA A 91 -6.96 1.66 4.82
C ALA A 91 -6.38 1.70 3.40
N MET A 92 -7.19 1.37 2.40
CA MET A 92 -6.71 1.12 1.04
C MET A 92 -6.88 2.30 0.10
N VAL A 93 -7.86 3.18 0.32
CA VAL A 93 -8.21 4.22 -0.66
C VAL A 93 -7.99 5.60 -0.06
N ARG A 94 -7.24 6.42 -0.79
CA ARG A 94 -7.09 7.86 -0.53
C ARG A 94 -7.74 8.61 -1.67
N ILE A 95 -8.65 9.51 -1.33
CA ILE A 95 -9.35 10.37 -2.29
C ILE A 95 -9.03 11.80 -1.91
N GLU A 96 -8.45 12.56 -2.83
CA GLU A 96 -8.09 13.95 -2.65
C GLU A 96 -8.74 14.79 -3.73
N ARG A 97 -9.34 15.92 -3.32
CA ARG A 97 -9.89 16.89 -4.27
C ARG A 97 -9.00 18.11 -4.28
N LEU A 98 -8.34 18.34 -5.41
CA LEU A 98 -7.47 19.48 -5.64
C LEU A 98 -8.14 20.41 -6.66
N GLY A 99 -8.99 21.30 -6.14
CA GLY A 99 -9.80 22.19 -6.97
C GLY A 99 -10.80 21.43 -7.84
N ALA A 100 -10.54 21.44 -9.15
CA ALA A 100 -11.32 20.73 -10.17
C ALA A 100 -10.85 19.29 -10.39
N THR A 101 -9.74 18.86 -9.80
CA THR A 101 -9.21 17.50 -9.99
C THR A 101 -9.63 16.60 -8.83
N LEU A 102 -10.05 15.37 -9.14
CA LEU A 102 -10.20 14.30 -8.16
C LEU A 102 -9.10 13.27 -8.37
N ASP A 103 -8.29 13.09 -7.33
CA ASP A 103 -7.21 12.11 -7.29
C ASP A 103 -7.65 10.94 -6.42
N VAL A 104 -7.59 9.73 -6.98
CA VAL A 104 -7.93 8.49 -6.29
C VAL A 104 -6.71 7.59 -6.31
N THR A 105 -6.12 7.35 -5.13
CA THR A 105 -5.04 6.39 -4.93
C THR A 105 -5.55 5.14 -4.22
N ILE A 106 -5.19 3.96 -4.72
CA ILE A 106 -5.50 2.65 -4.13
C ILE A 106 -4.19 1.95 -3.75
N HIS A 107 -3.98 1.72 -2.46
CA HIS A 107 -2.84 1.00 -1.92
C HIS A 107 -3.06 -0.52 -1.98
N ALA A 108 -2.88 -1.10 -3.16
CA ALA A 108 -3.17 -2.52 -3.39
C ALA A 108 -2.15 -3.49 -2.73
N ASP A 109 -1.01 -2.98 -2.26
CA ASP A 109 -0.04 -3.73 -1.42
C ASP A 109 -0.71 -4.39 -0.20
N LEU A 110 -1.75 -3.75 0.36
CA LEU A 110 -2.53 -4.29 1.47
C LEU A 110 -3.24 -5.62 1.14
N LEU A 111 -3.38 -5.97 -0.14
CA LEU A 111 -3.90 -7.28 -0.56
C LEU A 111 -2.86 -8.40 -0.39
N SER A 112 -1.56 -8.09 -0.49
CA SER A 112 -0.47 -9.06 -0.32
C SER A 112 -0.46 -9.63 1.11
N PRO A 113 -0.61 -10.97 1.28
CA PRO A 113 -0.40 -11.61 2.58
C PRO A 113 0.99 -11.36 3.17
N ALA A 114 2.02 -11.32 2.33
CA ALA A 114 3.40 -11.07 2.78
C ALA A 114 3.57 -9.63 3.30
N PHE A 115 3.07 -8.63 2.58
CA PHE A 115 3.04 -7.24 3.05
C PHE A 115 2.28 -7.10 4.37
N ARG A 116 1.08 -7.69 4.45
CA ARG A 116 0.27 -7.68 5.67
C ARG A 116 1.00 -8.30 6.87
N THR A 117 1.83 -9.30 6.64
CA THR A 117 2.66 -9.93 7.68
C THR A 117 3.81 -9.03 8.11
N ALA A 118 4.46 -8.35 7.17
CA ALA A 118 5.53 -7.40 7.43
C ALA A 118 5.02 -6.18 8.21
N GLU A 119 3.91 -5.57 7.78
CA GLU A 119 3.31 -4.41 8.43
C GLU A 119 2.88 -4.71 9.88
N ARG A 120 2.21 -5.85 10.10
CA ARG A 120 1.82 -6.26 11.46
C ARG A 120 3.03 -6.45 12.36
N TYR A 121 4.06 -7.11 11.86
CA TYR A 121 5.28 -7.32 12.63
C TYR A 121 5.98 -5.99 12.93
N TRP A 122 6.00 -5.07 11.97
CA TRP A 122 6.53 -3.74 12.17
C TRP A 122 5.82 -3.01 13.33
N ALA A 123 4.49 -2.93 13.26
CA ALA A 123 3.70 -2.19 14.24
C ALA A 123 3.70 -2.83 15.63
N GLN A 124 3.63 -4.16 15.70
CA GLN A 124 3.39 -4.90 16.95
C GLN A 124 4.67 -5.37 17.65
N THR A 125 5.78 -5.45 16.94
CA THR A 125 7.02 -6.04 17.47
C THR A 125 8.22 -5.17 17.18
N PHE A 126 8.49 -4.82 15.92
CA PHE A 126 9.70 -4.09 15.55
C PHE A 126 9.75 -2.68 16.17
N CYS A 127 8.74 -1.85 15.91
CA CYS A 127 8.71 -0.47 16.38
C CYS A 127 8.72 -0.40 17.92
N PRO A 128 7.87 -1.16 18.66
CA PRO A 128 7.95 -1.18 20.13
C PRO A 128 9.31 -1.66 20.66
N ALA A 129 9.93 -2.67 20.05
CA ALA A 129 11.24 -3.17 20.48
C ALA A 129 12.36 -2.17 20.19
N TYR A 130 12.30 -1.45 19.07
CA TYR A 130 13.22 -0.36 18.77
C TYR A 130 13.14 0.71 19.86
N HIS A 131 11.94 1.18 20.18
CA HIS A 131 11.71 2.19 21.22
C HIS A 131 12.11 1.69 22.62
N ALA A 132 11.93 0.41 22.91
CA ALA A 132 12.39 -0.17 24.18
C ALA A 132 13.93 -0.23 24.27
N ALA A 133 14.61 -0.52 23.15
CA ALA A 133 16.07 -0.55 23.07
C ALA A 133 16.69 0.85 23.07
N SER A 134 16.04 1.85 22.44
CA SER A 134 16.57 3.22 22.38
C SER A 134 16.38 3.99 23.70
N ASN A 135 15.29 3.76 24.42
CA ASN A 135 14.97 4.49 25.66
C ASN A 135 15.59 3.89 26.92
N ARG A 136 16.17 2.68 26.86
CA ARG A 136 16.72 1.99 28.03
C ARG A 136 18.23 1.81 27.88
N GLN A 137 18.99 2.16 28.92
CA GLN A 137 20.42 1.84 29.05
C GLN A 137 20.66 0.34 29.36
N ASP A 138 19.77 -0.55 28.90
CA ASP A 138 19.85 -1.99 29.15
C ASP A 138 20.27 -2.71 27.88
N ASP A 139 21.53 -3.16 27.87
CA ASP A 139 22.15 -3.86 26.75
C ASP A 139 21.38 -5.10 26.31
N SER A 140 20.60 -5.73 27.21
CA SER A 140 19.84 -6.94 26.87
C SER A 140 18.75 -6.69 25.82
N TYR A 141 18.09 -5.52 25.86
CA TYR A 141 17.07 -5.15 24.87
C TYR A 141 17.70 -4.78 23.53
N THR A 142 18.82 -4.07 23.56
CA THR A 142 19.62 -3.73 22.37
C THR A 142 20.13 -4.99 21.68
N ILE A 143 20.71 -5.93 22.43
CA ILE A 143 21.16 -7.23 21.92
C ILE A 143 19.97 -7.99 21.33
N HIS A 144 18.84 -8.07 22.04
CA HIS A 144 17.66 -8.76 21.52
C HIS A 144 17.15 -8.15 20.21
N PHE A 145 17.11 -6.82 20.11
CA PHE A 145 16.68 -6.11 18.92
C PHE A 145 17.55 -6.45 17.71
N PHE A 146 18.87 -6.30 17.82
CA PHE A 146 19.79 -6.56 16.72
C PHE A 146 19.90 -8.04 16.36
N ARG A 147 19.83 -8.93 17.35
CA ARG A 147 20.03 -10.38 17.14
C ARG A 147 18.78 -11.10 16.65
N HIS A 148 17.59 -10.62 17.02
CA HIS A 148 16.32 -11.30 16.73
C HIS A 148 15.33 -10.42 15.97
N THR A 149 15.06 -9.22 16.46
CA THR A 149 13.95 -8.39 15.93
C THR A 149 14.24 -7.83 14.54
N LEU A 150 15.41 -7.24 14.34
CA LEU A 150 15.82 -6.65 13.07
C LEU A 150 15.94 -7.71 11.95
N PRO A 151 16.65 -8.85 12.13
CA PRO A 151 16.69 -9.91 11.10
C PRO A 151 15.31 -10.47 10.77
N ALA A 152 14.43 -10.56 11.76
CA ALA A 152 13.05 -11.02 11.55
C ALA A 152 12.20 -10.01 10.76
N MET A 153 12.44 -8.70 10.91
CA MET A 153 11.82 -7.66 10.09
C MET A 153 12.36 -7.70 8.66
N GLN A 154 13.68 -7.81 8.48
CA GLN A 154 14.33 -7.91 7.16
C GLN A 154 13.79 -9.09 6.35
N ARG A 155 13.67 -10.29 6.93
CA ARG A 155 13.08 -11.45 6.25
C ARG A 155 11.64 -11.22 5.80
N ARG A 156 10.82 -10.54 6.61
CA ARG A 156 9.43 -10.24 6.27
C ARG A 156 9.33 -9.17 5.19
N MET A 157 10.18 -8.15 5.27
CA MET A 157 10.29 -7.12 4.24
C MET A 157 10.69 -7.74 2.90
N GLN A 158 11.68 -8.63 2.91
CA GLN A 158 12.11 -9.35 1.71
C GLN A 158 10.98 -10.22 1.12
N ALA A 159 10.27 -10.97 1.95
CA ALA A 159 9.12 -11.75 1.48
C ALA A 159 8.01 -10.88 0.87
N ALA A 160 7.76 -9.69 1.44
CA ALA A 160 6.81 -8.73 0.88
C ALA A 160 7.29 -8.16 -0.47
N ARG A 161 8.56 -7.76 -0.57
CA ARG A 161 9.18 -7.32 -1.83
C ARG A 161 9.02 -8.38 -2.92
N GLU A 162 9.35 -9.62 -2.61
CA GLU A 162 9.29 -10.73 -3.54
C GLU A 162 7.87 -11.07 -4.03
N GLU A 163 6.86 -11.00 -3.16
CA GLU A 163 5.47 -11.28 -3.55
C GLU A 163 4.87 -10.13 -4.38
N ILE A 164 5.14 -8.88 -3.98
CA ILE A 164 4.68 -7.67 -4.69
C ILE A 164 5.37 -7.56 -6.06
N ALA A 165 6.69 -7.72 -6.13
CA ALA A 165 7.43 -7.69 -7.39
C ALA A 165 6.93 -8.78 -8.36
N ALA A 166 6.73 -10.01 -7.87
CA ALA A 166 6.26 -11.10 -8.72
C ALA A 166 4.83 -10.89 -9.23
N ALA A 167 3.96 -10.25 -8.45
CA ALA A 167 2.61 -9.91 -8.92
C ALA A 167 2.65 -8.77 -9.94
N GLY A 168 3.47 -7.74 -9.73
CA GLY A 168 3.67 -6.66 -10.70
C GLY A 168 4.26 -7.16 -12.02
N GLU A 169 5.27 -8.04 -11.96
CA GLU A 169 5.87 -8.68 -13.12
C GLU A 169 4.83 -9.53 -13.88
N LEU A 170 4.00 -10.29 -13.18
CA LEU A 170 2.94 -11.07 -13.81
C LEU A 170 1.92 -10.18 -14.53
N LEU A 171 1.54 -9.04 -13.94
CA LEU A 171 0.64 -8.07 -14.59
C LEU A 171 1.27 -7.46 -15.85
N PHE A 172 2.56 -7.13 -15.77
CA PHE A 172 3.33 -6.65 -16.92
C PHE A 172 3.39 -7.69 -18.05
N GLN A 173 3.72 -8.94 -17.72
CA GLN A 173 3.77 -10.05 -18.68
C GLN A 173 2.41 -10.35 -19.32
N ARG A 174 1.32 -10.14 -18.59
CA ARG A 174 -0.06 -10.26 -19.10
C ARG A 174 -0.46 -9.09 -20.00
N GLY A 175 0.31 -8.02 -20.05
CA GLY A 175 -0.03 -6.81 -20.80
C GLY A 175 -1.27 -6.12 -20.23
N ASP A 176 -1.45 -6.12 -18.91
CA ASP A 176 -2.60 -5.47 -18.27
C ASP A 176 -2.51 -3.95 -18.40
N THR A 177 -3.13 -3.41 -19.45
CA THR A 177 -3.05 -1.99 -19.79
C THR A 177 -3.67 -1.09 -18.71
N THR A 178 -4.69 -1.57 -18.00
CA THR A 178 -5.32 -0.80 -16.93
C THR A 178 -4.40 -0.65 -15.72
N PHE A 179 -3.69 -1.73 -15.35
CA PHE A 179 -2.65 -1.67 -14.34
C PHE A 179 -1.51 -0.73 -14.78
N LEU A 180 -1.01 -0.89 -16.00
CA LEU A 180 0.11 -0.08 -16.50
C LEU A 180 -0.24 1.42 -16.59
N ALA A 181 -1.48 1.76 -16.96
CA ALA A 181 -1.96 3.14 -17.03
C ALA A 181 -2.19 3.77 -15.65
N SER A 182 -2.46 2.96 -14.62
CA SER A 182 -2.76 3.44 -13.27
C SER A 182 -1.62 3.20 -12.27
N ALA A 183 -0.53 2.56 -12.66
CA ALA A 183 0.60 2.29 -11.78
C ALA A 183 1.22 3.60 -11.25
N ALA A 184 1.13 3.82 -9.94
CA ALA A 184 1.56 5.05 -9.29
C ALA A 184 2.82 4.86 -8.44
N ALA A 185 3.67 3.91 -8.83
CA ALA A 185 4.92 3.63 -8.15
C ALA A 185 5.85 4.85 -8.06
N PRO A 186 6.05 5.65 -9.14
CA PRO A 186 6.87 6.85 -9.08
C PRO A 186 6.30 7.90 -8.10
N ASP A 187 5.01 8.23 -8.23
CA ASP A 187 4.34 9.25 -7.40
C ASP A 187 4.30 8.87 -5.92
N GLU A 188 4.15 7.59 -5.61
CA GLU A 188 4.21 7.10 -4.24
C GLU A 188 5.62 7.23 -3.65
N ARG A 189 6.64 6.85 -4.42
CA ARG A 189 8.04 6.97 -3.98
C ARG A 189 8.41 8.44 -3.77
N GLU A 190 8.08 9.32 -4.71
CA GLU A 190 8.35 10.75 -4.59
C GLU A 190 7.71 11.37 -3.34
N ARG A 191 6.43 11.06 -3.07
CA ARG A 191 5.73 11.51 -1.86
C ARG A 191 6.41 11.06 -0.57
N HIS A 192 7.04 9.90 -0.58
CA HIS A 192 7.77 9.37 0.58
C HIS A 192 9.17 9.96 0.71
N LEU A 193 9.86 10.21 -0.41
CA LEU A 193 11.16 10.87 -0.45
C LEU A 193 11.09 12.30 0.08
N GLN A 194 10.03 13.04 -0.22
CA GLN A 194 9.80 14.40 0.33
C GLN A 194 9.68 14.45 1.86
N ARG A 195 9.46 13.30 2.51
CA ARG A 195 9.37 13.19 3.97
C ARG A 195 10.68 12.77 4.63
N LEU A 196 11.69 12.43 3.83
CA LEU A 196 13.00 12.05 4.35
C LEU A 196 13.77 13.29 4.81
N PRO A 197 14.59 13.17 5.88
CA PRO A 197 15.52 14.22 6.26
C PRO A 197 16.48 14.55 5.09
N PRO A 198 16.87 15.83 4.92
CA PRO A 198 17.88 16.20 3.93
C PRO A 198 19.23 15.54 4.27
N GLY A 199 19.93 15.00 3.26
CA GLY A 199 21.25 14.35 3.37
C GLY A 199 21.25 12.83 3.16
N ASP A 200 20.08 12.20 3.06
CA ASP A 200 19.92 10.76 2.85
C ASP A 200 19.74 10.39 1.37
N GLU A 201 20.55 10.97 0.47
CA GLU A 201 20.45 10.75 -0.98
C GLU A 201 20.71 9.28 -1.38
N ASP A 202 21.52 8.53 -0.61
CA ASP A 202 21.76 7.10 -0.86
C ASP A 202 20.50 6.25 -0.64
N LEU A 203 19.58 6.70 0.23
CA LEU A 203 18.30 6.03 0.41
C LEU A 203 17.40 6.22 -0.81
N TYR A 204 17.60 7.26 -1.62
CA TYR A 204 16.85 7.51 -2.87
C TYR A 204 16.95 6.33 -3.84
N LEU A 205 18.17 5.82 -4.05
CA LEU A 205 18.42 4.67 -4.92
C LEU A 205 17.76 3.40 -4.38
N VAL A 206 17.85 3.19 -3.06
CA VAL A 206 17.23 2.04 -2.38
C VAL A 206 15.70 2.07 -2.45
N PHE A 207 15.10 3.27 -2.32
CA PHE A 207 13.65 3.48 -2.40
C PHE A 207 13.09 3.33 -3.82
N ASN A 208 13.87 3.69 -4.85
CA ASN A 208 13.47 3.53 -6.26
C ASN A 208 13.30 2.07 -6.68
N GLU A 209 14.00 1.15 -6.03
CA GLU A 209 13.90 -0.28 -6.31
C GLU A 209 12.80 -0.99 -5.51
N ILE A 210 12.07 -0.27 -4.64
CA ILE A 210 11.00 -0.88 -3.85
C ILE A 210 9.76 -1.06 -4.73
N PRO A 211 9.34 -2.31 -5.00
CA PRO A 211 8.15 -2.56 -5.79
C PRO A 211 6.90 -2.11 -5.02
N THR A 212 5.87 -1.71 -5.75
CA THR A 212 4.55 -1.37 -5.20
C THR A 212 3.49 -1.68 -6.25
N LEU A 213 2.31 -2.09 -5.77
CA LEU A 213 1.09 -2.30 -6.54
C LEU A 213 0.12 -1.12 -6.35
N THR A 214 0.59 0.00 -5.80
CA THR A 214 -0.23 1.21 -5.65
C THR A 214 -0.69 1.71 -7.01
N LEU A 215 -2.00 1.96 -7.09
CA LEU A 215 -2.68 2.49 -8.27
C LEU A 215 -3.08 3.93 -7.98
N SER A 216 -3.03 4.81 -8.97
CA SER A 216 -3.57 6.16 -8.86
C SER A 216 -4.18 6.59 -10.18
N ARG A 217 -5.25 7.38 -10.09
CA ARG A 217 -5.79 8.10 -11.24
C ARG A 217 -6.32 9.45 -10.82
N SER A 218 -6.04 10.43 -11.66
CA SER A 218 -6.52 11.80 -11.57
C SER A 218 -7.49 12.05 -12.71
N PHE A 219 -8.60 12.72 -12.43
CA PHE A 219 -9.50 13.18 -13.48
C PHE A 219 -10.10 14.54 -13.17
N ASP A 220 -10.32 15.31 -14.24
CA ASP A 220 -10.85 16.67 -14.18
C ASP A 220 -12.38 16.65 -14.09
N LEU A 221 -12.91 17.10 -12.96
CA LEU A 221 -14.34 17.19 -12.68
C LEU A 221 -15.07 18.16 -13.62
N LEU A 222 -14.37 19.11 -14.24
CA LEU A 222 -14.96 20.02 -15.22
C LEU A 222 -15.24 19.31 -16.54
N GLN A 223 -14.39 18.34 -16.92
CA GLN A 223 -14.58 17.51 -18.12
C GLN A 223 -15.65 16.44 -17.91
N LEU A 224 -15.96 16.14 -16.65
CA LEU A 224 -16.94 15.14 -16.23
C LEU A 224 -18.35 15.71 -16.00
N SER A 225 -18.56 17.01 -16.19
CA SER A 225 -19.90 17.60 -16.08
C SER A 225 -20.69 17.31 -17.36
N PRO A 226 -21.72 16.43 -17.34
CA PRO A 226 -22.61 16.33 -18.48
C PRO A 226 -23.33 17.67 -18.59
N GLY A 227 -23.37 18.24 -19.80
CA GLY A 227 -23.84 19.59 -20.07
C GLY A 227 -25.02 20.01 -19.19
N SER A 228 -24.75 20.98 -18.32
CA SER A 228 -25.75 21.91 -17.80
C SER A 228 -26.29 22.70 -18.99
N THR A 229 -27.18 22.09 -19.76
CA THR A 229 -27.97 22.79 -20.76
C THR A 229 -29.33 23.07 -20.10
N PRO A 230 -29.69 24.35 -19.86
CA PRO A 230 -31.07 24.72 -19.53
C PRO A 230 -32.02 24.46 -20.71
#